data_AF-A0A8T4RAR8-F1
#
_entry.id   AF-A0A8T4RAR8-F1
#
_cell.length_a   1.000
_cell.length_b   1.000
_cell.length_c   1.000
_cell.angle_alpha   90.00
_cell.angle_beta   90.00
_cell.angle_gamma   90.00
#
_symmetry.space_group_name_H-M   'P 1'
#
loop_
_entity.id
_entity.type
_entity.pdbx_description
1 polymer ?
#
loop_
_entity_poly.entity_id
_entity_poly.type
_entity_poly.pdbx_seq_one_letter_code
_entity_poly.pdbx_strand_id
1 'polypeptide(L)'
;MSVARGIGKYVVTALAILIVIIGVVIAAALMASNAPVKPIIYKSIELRNATDPVKKARLITDLDDLVAQTQNDAVINQWSRMTDCLGTACPDEAYLDLVLITVAEYEEEIPESPLLINAIAVSKYWNDGDHLLEFSKALSLATDQVEQFKSKNIRKIWDQIVVCNGTCSAKNDLFFEFIKTVVQ
;
A
#
# COMPACT_ATOMS: atom_id res chain seq x y z
N MET A 1 47.89 31.62 -33.85
CA MET A 1 46.94 30.47 -33.82
C MET A 1 47.28 29.59 -32.63
N SER A 2 46.71 29.87 -31.46
CA SER A 2 47.04 29.11 -30.24
C SER A 2 46.00 29.31 -29.15
N VAL A 3 44.74 28.99 -29.44
CA VAL A 3 43.68 28.88 -28.41
C VAL A 3 42.78 27.70 -28.80
N ALA A 4 43.30 26.47 -28.74
CA ALA A 4 42.49 25.31 -29.12
C ALA A 4 42.79 23.99 -28.37
N ARG A 5 43.78 23.94 -27.47
CA ARG A 5 44.19 22.67 -26.84
C ARG A 5 43.80 22.48 -25.37
N GLY A 6 43.37 23.54 -24.68
CA GLY A 6 42.97 23.48 -23.27
C GLY A 6 41.49 23.21 -23.03
N ILE A 7 40.62 23.92 -23.76
CA ILE A 7 39.16 23.92 -23.52
C ILE A 7 38.53 22.57 -23.89
N GLY A 8 39.01 21.91 -24.95
CA GLY A 8 38.48 20.63 -25.41
C GLY A 8 38.57 19.50 -24.38
N LYS A 9 39.64 19.46 -23.56
CA LYS A 9 39.76 18.44 -22.50
C LYS A 9 38.71 18.62 -21.41
N TYR A 10 38.44 19.85 -20.98
CA TYR A 10 37.44 20.16 -19.95
C TYR A 10 36.01 19.92 -20.45
N VAL A 11 35.74 20.21 -21.73
CA VAL A 11 34.43 19.96 -22.35
C VAL A 11 34.17 18.45 -22.47
N VAL A 12 35.17 17.66 -22.85
CA VAL A 12 35.04 16.21 -22.97
C VAL A 12 34.85 15.54 -21.60
N THR A 13 35.58 15.95 -20.56
CA THR A 13 35.36 15.42 -19.20
C THR A 13 34.01 15.84 -18.62
N ALA A 14 33.54 17.07 -18.88
CA ALA A 14 32.21 17.52 -18.44
C ALA A 14 31.09 16.70 -19.12
N LEU A 15 31.21 16.44 -20.43
CA LEU A 15 30.26 15.59 -21.18
C LEU A 15 30.26 14.14 -20.66
N ALA A 16 31.42 13.58 -20.36
CA ALA A 16 31.51 12.22 -19.82
C ALA A 16 30.82 12.09 -18.45
N ILE A 17 31.00 13.08 -17.56
CA ILE A 17 30.33 13.13 -16.25
C ILE A 17 28.81 13.24 -16.44
N LEU A 18 28.34 14.09 -17.36
CA LEU A 18 26.92 14.25 -17.66
C LEU A 18 26.28 12.94 -18.14
N ILE A 19 26.96 12.19 -19.02
CA ILE A 19 26.48 10.90 -19.53
C ILE A 19 26.37 9.87 -18.41
N VAL A 20 27.35 9.82 -17.50
CA VAL A 20 27.32 8.92 -16.35
C VAL A 20 26.15 9.26 -15.41
N ILE A 21 25.94 10.56 -15.12
CA ILE A 21 24.81 11.00 -14.28
C ILE A 21 23.47 10.65 -14.93
N ILE A 22 23.31 10.92 -16.23
CA ILE A 22 22.10 10.55 -16.99
C ILE A 22 21.91 9.03 -16.97
N GLY A 23 22.99 8.25 -17.15
CA GLY A 23 22.95 6.79 -17.07
C GLY A 23 22.50 6.27 -15.70
N VAL A 24 22.96 6.88 -14.61
CA VAL A 24 22.52 6.54 -13.24
C VAL A 24 21.05 6.90 -13.03
N VAL A 25 20.59 8.05 -13.52
CA VAL A 25 19.19 8.47 -13.42
C VAL A 25 18.27 7.56 -14.25
N ILE A 26 18.68 7.17 -15.45
CA ILE A 26 17.93 6.22 -16.29
C ILE A 26 17.92 4.83 -15.65
N ALA A 27 19.04 4.38 -15.08
CA ALA A 27 19.10 3.11 -14.36
C ALA A 27 18.19 3.12 -13.12
N ALA A 28 18.18 4.20 -12.34
CA ALA A 28 17.27 4.37 -11.21
C ALA A 28 15.80 4.45 -11.66
N ALA A 29 15.49 5.13 -12.77
CA ALA A 29 14.15 5.20 -13.33
C ALA A 29 13.68 3.86 -13.94
N LEU A 30 14.60 3.04 -14.46
CA LEU A 30 14.31 1.66 -14.90
C LEU A 30 14.20 0.67 -13.74
N MET A 31 14.71 1.04 -12.56
CA MET A 31 14.46 0.35 -11.28
C MET A 31 13.22 0.89 -10.56
N ALA A 32 12.43 1.78 -11.19
CA ALA A 32 11.09 2.08 -10.70
C ALA A 32 10.31 0.76 -10.67
N SER A 33 10.11 0.27 -9.45
CA SER A 33 9.43 -0.96 -9.15
C SER A 33 8.07 -0.93 -9.84
N ASN A 34 7.84 -1.86 -10.77
CA ASN A 34 6.49 -2.16 -11.27
C ASN A 34 5.82 -3.15 -10.32
N ALA A 35 5.92 -2.92 -9.01
CA ALA A 35 5.35 -3.82 -8.04
C ALA A 35 3.84 -3.87 -8.26
N PRO A 36 3.22 -5.06 -8.26
CA PRO A 36 1.80 -5.19 -8.49
C PRO A 36 1.00 -4.85 -7.22
N VAL A 37 1.22 -3.65 -6.68
CA VAL A 37 0.69 -3.15 -5.40
C VAL A 37 -0.84 -3.18 -5.39
N LYS A 38 -1.50 -2.53 -6.35
CA LYS A 38 -2.97 -2.55 -6.46
C LYS A 38 -3.52 -3.98 -6.60
N PRO A 39 -3.00 -4.84 -7.49
CA PRO A 39 -3.37 -6.25 -7.54
C PRO A 39 -3.27 -7.01 -6.20
N ILE A 40 -2.20 -6.80 -5.43
CA ILE A 40 -2.03 -7.41 -4.09
C ILE A 40 -3.15 -6.97 -3.17
N ILE A 41 -3.45 -5.68 -3.10
CA ILE A 41 -4.54 -5.15 -2.26
C ILE A 41 -5.89 -5.77 -2.67
N TYR A 42 -6.23 -5.75 -3.97
CA TYR A 42 -7.51 -6.30 -4.44
C TYR A 42 -7.65 -7.79 -4.16
N LYS A 43 -6.63 -8.60 -4.48
CA LYS A 43 -6.68 -10.05 -4.26
C LYS A 43 -6.68 -10.41 -2.79
N SER A 44 -6.04 -9.62 -1.92
CA SER A 44 -6.11 -9.80 -0.47
C SER A 44 -7.56 -9.66 0.02
N ILE A 45 -8.27 -8.63 -0.45
CA ILE A 45 -9.69 -8.41 -0.14
C ILE A 45 -10.57 -9.51 -0.75
N GLU A 46 -10.28 -9.98 -1.96
CA GLU A 46 -11.01 -11.09 -2.57
C GLU A 46 -10.80 -12.41 -1.83
N LEU A 47 -9.59 -12.68 -1.35
CA LEU A 47 -9.25 -13.88 -0.59
C LEU A 47 -10.01 -13.92 0.73
N ARG A 48 -10.10 -12.77 1.42
CA ARG A 48 -10.89 -12.60 2.65
C ARG A 48 -12.36 -12.99 2.45
N ASN A 49 -12.94 -12.60 1.32
CA ASN A 49 -14.34 -12.85 1.00
C ASN A 49 -14.61 -14.20 0.30
N ALA A 50 -13.57 -14.96 -0.03
CA ALA A 50 -13.73 -16.21 -0.76
C ALA A 50 -14.23 -17.34 0.16
N THR A 51 -15.38 -17.93 -0.19
CA THR A 51 -15.95 -19.08 0.53
C THR A 51 -15.67 -20.39 -0.20
N ASP A 52 -15.57 -20.36 -1.54
CA ASP A 52 -15.25 -21.52 -2.36
C ASP A 52 -13.77 -21.96 -2.17
N PRO A 53 -13.51 -23.22 -1.78
CA PRO A 53 -12.14 -23.71 -1.53
C PRO A 53 -11.23 -23.64 -2.76
N VAL A 54 -11.77 -23.88 -3.97
CA VAL A 54 -10.97 -23.83 -5.20
C VAL A 54 -10.58 -22.40 -5.53
N LYS A 55 -11.52 -21.45 -5.41
CA LYS A 55 -11.25 -20.03 -5.57
C LYS A 55 -10.25 -19.54 -4.53
N LYS A 56 -10.36 -19.97 -3.27
CA LYS A 56 -9.38 -19.67 -2.22
C LYS A 56 -7.99 -20.13 -2.61
N ALA A 57 -7.82 -21.41 -2.98
CA ALA A 57 -6.52 -21.94 -3.38
C ALA A 57 -5.90 -21.16 -4.56
N ARG A 58 -6.70 -20.79 -5.57
CA ARG A 58 -6.23 -19.96 -6.69
C ARG A 58 -5.80 -18.57 -6.24
N LEU A 59 -6.58 -17.91 -5.40
CA LEU A 59 -6.23 -16.58 -4.88
C LEU A 59 -4.95 -16.61 -4.03
N ILE A 60 -4.72 -17.69 -3.29
CA ILE A 60 -3.49 -17.89 -2.53
C ILE A 60 -2.30 -18.00 -3.48
N THR A 61 -2.37 -18.84 -4.51
CA THR A 61 -1.31 -18.96 -5.51
C THR A 61 -1.06 -17.64 -6.23
N ASP A 62 -2.12 -16.97 -6.69
CA ASP A 62 -1.99 -15.68 -7.36
C ASP A 62 -1.35 -14.61 -6.46
N LEU A 63 -1.70 -14.58 -5.17
CA LEU A 63 -1.10 -13.65 -4.20
C LEU A 63 0.37 -14.00 -3.95
N ASP A 64 0.70 -15.28 -3.82
CA ASP A 64 2.09 -15.73 -3.65
C ASP A 64 2.99 -15.27 -4.80
N ASP A 65 2.51 -15.44 -6.04
CA ASP A 65 3.21 -14.97 -7.24
C ASP A 65 3.38 -13.45 -7.26
N LEU A 66 2.35 -12.69 -6.88
CA LEU A 66 2.40 -11.22 -6.85
C LEU A 66 3.31 -10.69 -5.73
N VAL A 67 3.24 -11.29 -4.56
CA VAL A 67 4.10 -10.95 -3.42
C VAL A 67 5.56 -11.27 -3.77
N ALA A 68 5.86 -12.40 -4.40
CA ALA A 68 7.21 -12.72 -4.85
C ALA A 68 7.76 -11.69 -5.86
N GLN A 69 6.89 -11.13 -6.72
CA GLN A 69 7.28 -10.09 -7.69
C GLN A 69 7.66 -8.76 -7.04
N THR A 70 7.19 -8.48 -5.81
CA THR A 70 7.55 -7.24 -5.09
C THR A 70 9.04 -7.17 -4.78
N GLN A 71 9.69 -8.33 -4.56
CA GLN A 71 11.06 -8.43 -4.03
C GLN A 71 11.27 -7.61 -2.74
N ASN A 72 10.19 -7.35 -1.99
CA ASN A 72 10.22 -6.60 -0.75
C ASN A 72 10.08 -7.56 0.43
N ASP A 73 11.12 -7.64 1.27
CA ASP A 73 11.18 -8.58 2.40
C ASP A 73 10.05 -8.34 3.42
N ALA A 74 9.62 -7.09 3.65
CA ALA A 74 8.54 -6.82 4.60
C ALA A 74 7.21 -7.38 4.10
N VAL A 75 6.87 -7.17 2.82
CA VAL A 75 5.66 -7.74 2.20
C VAL A 75 5.73 -9.27 2.17
N ILE A 76 6.87 -9.84 1.77
CA ILE A 76 7.08 -11.30 1.73
C ILE A 76 6.93 -11.92 3.13
N ASN A 77 7.53 -11.32 4.15
CA ASN A 77 7.45 -11.81 5.52
C ASN A 77 6.02 -11.70 6.08
N GLN A 78 5.31 -10.61 5.77
CA GLN A 78 3.92 -10.45 6.19
C GLN A 78 3.00 -11.47 5.52
N TRP A 79 3.18 -11.72 4.23
CA TRP A 79 2.46 -12.78 3.51
C TRP A 79 2.74 -14.16 4.11
N SER A 80 4.00 -14.50 4.36
CA SER A 80 4.41 -15.76 4.98
C SER A 80 3.69 -16.01 6.32
N ARG A 81 3.65 -15.00 7.20
CA ARG A 81 2.90 -15.08 8.47
C ARG A 81 1.39 -15.28 8.26
N MET A 82 0.82 -14.65 7.25
CA MET A 82 -0.59 -14.81 6.93
C MET A 82 -0.88 -16.23 6.42
N THR A 83 0.04 -16.87 5.70
CA THR A 83 -0.17 -18.25 5.21
C THR A 83 -0.38 -19.26 6.34
N ASP A 84 0.17 -19.02 7.53
CA ASP A 84 0.00 -19.87 8.71
C ASP A 84 -1.48 -20.01 9.14
N CYS A 85 -2.30 -18.98 8.95
CA CYS A 85 -3.73 -19.03 9.32
C CYS A 85 -4.66 -19.41 8.15
N LEU A 86 -4.18 -19.35 6.89
CA LEU A 86 -5.03 -19.56 5.71
C LEU A 86 -5.57 -20.99 5.57
N GLY A 87 -4.91 -21.97 6.19
CA GLY A 87 -5.37 -23.36 6.21
C GLY A 87 -6.66 -23.60 7.00
N THR A 88 -7.06 -22.67 7.87
CA THR A 88 -8.29 -22.79 8.68
C THR A 88 -9.17 -21.55 8.52
N ALA A 89 -8.80 -20.46 9.18
CA ALA A 89 -9.40 -19.14 9.04
C ALA A 89 -8.41 -18.09 9.53
N CYS A 90 -8.16 -17.07 8.72
CA CYS A 90 -7.44 -15.88 9.15
C CYS A 90 -8.40 -14.85 9.74
N PRO A 91 -7.99 -14.13 10.81
CA PRO A 91 -8.72 -12.97 11.28
C PRO A 91 -8.64 -11.83 10.22
N ASP A 92 -9.62 -10.93 10.23
CA ASP A 92 -9.66 -9.79 9.30
C ASP A 92 -8.42 -8.91 9.41
N GLU A 93 -7.85 -8.82 10.62
CA GLU A 93 -6.63 -8.10 10.94
C GLU A 93 -5.44 -8.59 10.12
N ALA A 94 -5.33 -9.90 9.84
CA ALA A 94 -4.23 -10.43 9.04
C ALA A 94 -4.26 -9.92 7.59
N TYR A 95 -5.47 -9.79 7.01
CA TYR A 95 -5.67 -9.22 5.68
C TYR A 95 -5.39 -7.72 5.67
N LEU A 96 -5.85 -7.00 6.70
CA LEU A 96 -5.58 -5.56 6.84
C LEU A 96 -4.08 -5.28 7.03
N ASP A 97 -3.36 -6.11 7.79
CA ASP A 97 -1.92 -5.97 7.99
C ASP A 97 -1.14 -6.21 6.68
N LEU A 98 -1.56 -7.19 5.85
CA LEU A 98 -0.95 -7.37 4.52
C LEU A 98 -1.15 -6.13 3.63
N VAL A 99 -2.37 -5.57 3.62
CA VAL A 99 -2.64 -4.32 2.90
C VAL A 99 -1.80 -3.17 3.48
N LEU A 100 -1.74 -3.03 4.80
CA LEU A 100 -0.99 -1.97 5.47
C LEU A 100 0.50 -2.00 5.10
N ILE A 101 1.14 -3.16 5.24
CA ILE A 101 2.56 -3.32 4.92
C ILE A 101 2.79 -3.07 3.43
N THR A 102 1.93 -3.60 2.55
CA THR A 102 2.04 -3.34 1.10
C THR A 102 1.93 -1.84 0.79
N VAL A 103 1.00 -1.13 1.43
CA VAL A 103 0.82 0.31 1.22
C VAL A 103 2.01 1.11 1.78
N ALA A 104 2.51 0.75 2.96
CA ALA A 104 3.61 1.44 3.63
C ALA A 104 4.95 1.28 2.90
N GLU A 105 5.22 0.09 2.37
CA GLU A 105 6.45 -0.19 1.62
C GLU A 105 6.46 0.45 0.22
N TYR A 106 5.27 0.79 -0.30
CA TYR A 106 5.08 1.37 -1.62
C TYR A 106 4.36 2.73 -1.57
N GLU A 107 4.63 3.53 -0.53
CA GLU A 107 3.97 4.83 -0.32
C GLU A 107 4.08 5.76 -1.53
N GLU A 108 5.23 5.76 -2.21
CA GLU A 108 5.49 6.60 -3.39
C GLU A 108 4.70 6.16 -4.64
N GLU A 109 4.30 4.88 -4.71
CA GLU A 109 3.54 4.31 -5.83
C GLU A 109 2.01 4.43 -5.64
N ILE A 110 1.55 4.73 -4.42
CA ILE A 110 0.14 4.88 -4.06
C ILE A 110 -0.10 6.31 -3.53
N PRO A 111 -0.63 7.24 -4.35
CA PRO A 111 -0.95 8.59 -3.90
C PRO A 111 -1.89 8.63 -2.68
N GLU A 112 -2.73 7.62 -2.54
CA GLU A 112 -3.69 7.45 -1.45
C GLU A 112 -3.09 6.80 -0.20
N SER A 113 -1.81 6.43 -0.20
CA SER A 113 -1.16 5.70 0.90
C SER A 113 -1.38 6.34 2.28
N PRO A 114 -1.31 7.68 2.47
CA PRO A 114 -1.50 8.26 3.79
C PRO A 114 -2.93 8.04 4.31
N LEU A 115 -3.93 8.09 3.43
CA LEU A 115 -5.32 7.84 3.79
C LEU A 115 -5.54 6.38 4.18
N LEU A 116 -4.98 5.45 3.39
CA LEU A 116 -5.10 4.02 3.63
C LEU A 116 -4.43 3.61 4.94
N ILE A 117 -3.22 4.10 5.21
CA ILE A 117 -2.49 3.83 6.46
C ILE A 117 -3.29 4.33 7.66
N ASN A 118 -3.78 5.58 7.61
CA ASN A 118 -4.56 6.14 8.71
C ASN A 118 -5.89 5.39 8.90
N ALA A 119 -6.60 5.03 7.82
CA ALA A 119 -7.84 4.27 7.91
C ALA A 119 -7.63 2.88 8.54
N ILE A 120 -6.55 2.17 8.15
CA ILE A 120 -6.24 0.86 8.74
C ILE A 120 -5.83 1.01 10.21
N ALA A 121 -5.05 2.03 10.57
CA ALA A 121 -4.70 2.32 11.95
C ALA A 121 -5.94 2.61 12.82
N VAL A 122 -6.91 3.35 12.29
CA VAL A 122 -8.21 3.57 12.94
C VAL A 122 -8.94 2.24 13.20
N SER A 123 -8.97 1.34 12.22
CA SER A 123 -9.56 0.00 12.42
C SER A 123 -8.88 -0.75 13.55
N LYS A 124 -7.55 -0.73 13.59
CA LYS A 124 -6.71 -1.44 14.55
C LYS A 124 -6.90 -0.94 15.98
N TYR A 125 -6.93 0.38 16.19
CA TYR A 125 -6.91 0.98 17.53
C TYR A 125 -8.29 1.40 18.08
N TRP A 126 -9.39 1.13 17.37
CA TRP A 126 -10.72 1.66 17.73
C TRP A 126 -11.14 1.43 19.19
N ASN A 127 -10.88 0.22 19.70
CA ASN A 127 -11.24 -0.17 21.06
C ASN A 127 -9.99 -0.49 21.90
N ASP A 128 -8.85 0.08 21.50
CA ASP A 128 -7.58 -0.12 22.17
C ASP A 128 -7.25 1.11 23.04
N GLY A 129 -7.55 0.98 24.33
CA GLY A 129 -7.35 2.06 25.30
C GLY A 129 -5.88 2.46 25.48
N ASP A 130 -4.94 1.56 25.16
CA ASP A 130 -3.50 1.82 25.32
C ASP A 130 -2.96 2.71 24.18
N HIS A 131 -3.67 2.77 23.05
CA HIS A 131 -3.28 3.52 21.84
C HIS A 131 -4.23 4.69 21.52
N LEU A 132 -4.80 5.32 22.56
CA LEU A 132 -5.79 6.39 22.41
C LEU A 132 -5.28 7.58 21.56
N LEU A 133 -4.00 7.94 21.70
CA LEU A 133 -3.42 9.07 20.96
C LEU A 133 -3.22 8.74 19.48
N GLU A 134 -2.72 7.55 19.19
CA GLU A 134 -2.53 7.01 17.85
C GLU A 134 -3.87 6.89 17.13
N PHE A 135 -4.88 6.34 17.80
CA PHE A 135 -6.24 6.30 17.30
C PHE A 135 -6.77 7.69 16.98
N SER A 136 -6.69 8.63 17.93
CA SER A 136 -7.23 9.99 17.77
C SER A 136 -6.57 10.74 16.62
N LYS A 137 -5.25 10.58 16.47
CA LYS A 137 -4.48 11.17 15.37
C LYS A 137 -4.89 10.56 14.03
N ALA A 138 -4.92 9.22 13.93
CA ALA A 138 -5.27 8.52 12.71
C ALA A 138 -6.70 8.84 12.26
N LEU A 139 -7.66 8.89 13.20
CA LEU A 139 -9.06 9.22 12.92
C LEU A 139 -9.22 10.64 12.38
N SER A 140 -8.53 11.61 13.01
CA SER A 140 -8.56 13.00 12.59
C SER A 140 -7.97 13.16 11.18
N LEU A 141 -6.78 12.60 10.95
CA LEU A 141 -6.09 12.69 9.65
C LEU A 141 -6.87 12.01 8.53
N ALA A 142 -7.38 10.80 8.76
CA ALA A 142 -8.18 10.08 7.78
C ALA A 142 -9.45 10.86 7.43
N THR A 143 -10.12 11.46 8.42
CA THR A 143 -11.31 12.29 8.18
C THR A 143 -11.00 13.51 7.32
N ASP A 144 -9.94 14.26 7.65
CA ASP A 144 -9.52 15.42 6.86
C ASP A 144 -9.15 15.04 5.42
N GLN A 145 -8.48 13.89 5.25
CA GLN A 145 -8.09 13.36 3.94
C GLN A 145 -9.31 12.93 3.12
N VAL A 146 -10.29 12.25 3.73
CA VAL A 146 -11.56 11.89 3.10
C VAL A 146 -12.32 13.12 2.62
N GLU A 147 -12.37 14.17 3.45
CA GLU A 147 -13.04 15.42 3.09
C GLU A 147 -12.40 16.08 1.85
N GLN A 148 -11.07 15.99 1.73
CA GLN A 148 -10.30 16.50 0.59
C GLN A 148 -10.42 15.63 -0.67
N PHE A 149 -10.77 14.34 -0.54
CA PHE A 149 -10.72 13.34 -1.61
C PHE A 149 -11.78 13.54 -2.73
N LYS A 150 -12.66 14.55 -2.64
CA LYS A 150 -13.72 14.91 -3.62
C LYS A 150 -14.64 13.77 -4.10
N SER A 151 -14.58 12.58 -3.51
CA SER A 151 -15.42 11.44 -3.83
C SER A 151 -16.55 11.31 -2.82
N LYS A 152 -17.79 11.49 -3.28
CA LYS A 152 -18.99 11.30 -2.45
C LYS A 152 -19.13 9.87 -1.92
N ASN A 153 -18.67 8.88 -2.69
CA ASN A 153 -18.76 7.49 -2.28
C ASN A 153 -17.81 7.17 -1.12
N ILE A 154 -16.55 7.61 -1.24
CA ILE A 154 -15.53 7.44 -0.19
C ILE A 154 -15.99 8.11 1.11
N ARG A 155 -16.51 9.34 1.01
CA ARG A 155 -17.07 10.05 2.17
C ARG A 155 -18.22 9.28 2.83
N LYS A 156 -19.18 8.80 2.02
CA LYS A 156 -20.32 8.04 2.52
C LYS A 156 -19.90 6.78 3.28
N ILE A 157 -18.93 6.02 2.76
CA ILE A 157 -18.44 4.81 3.43
C ILE A 157 -17.70 5.18 4.71
N TRP A 158 -16.88 6.23 4.69
CA TRP A 158 -16.19 6.73 5.89
C TRP A 158 -17.18 7.14 6.99
N ASP A 159 -18.24 7.88 6.64
CA ASP A 159 -19.27 8.27 7.61
C ASP A 159 -19.93 7.04 8.25
N GLN A 160 -20.14 5.96 7.49
CA GLN A 160 -20.65 4.70 8.02
C GLN A 160 -19.67 4.03 8.99
N ILE A 161 -18.36 4.07 8.70
CA ILE A 161 -17.30 3.58 9.60
C ILE A 161 -17.32 4.37 10.92
N VAL A 162 -17.40 5.71 10.85
CA VAL A 162 -17.44 6.57 12.04
C VAL A 162 -18.71 6.32 12.87
N VAL A 163 -19.88 6.24 12.22
CA VAL A 163 -21.15 5.97 12.90
C VAL A 163 -21.20 4.57 13.52
N CYS A 164 -20.57 3.58 12.88
CA CYS A 164 -20.42 2.23 13.43
C CYS A 164 -19.69 2.24 14.78
N ASN A 165 -18.84 3.23 15.02
CA ASN A 165 -18.10 3.44 16.26
C ASN A 165 -17.43 2.17 16.80
N GLY A 166 -16.88 1.35 15.90
CA GLY A 166 -16.19 0.11 16.27
C GLY A 166 -17.06 -0.96 16.95
N THR A 167 -18.40 -0.81 16.97
CA THR A 167 -19.32 -1.73 17.66
C THR A 167 -20.22 -2.53 16.72
N CYS A 168 -20.39 -2.08 15.48
CA CYS A 168 -21.25 -2.78 14.52
C CYS A 168 -20.58 -4.04 13.96
N SER A 169 -21.38 -5.06 13.64
CA SER A 169 -20.88 -6.32 13.06
C SER A 169 -20.27 -6.14 11.67
N ALA A 170 -20.65 -5.08 10.95
CA ALA A 170 -20.14 -4.75 9.63
C ALA A 170 -18.85 -3.92 9.65
N LYS A 171 -18.24 -3.67 10.82
CA LYS A 171 -17.04 -2.81 10.97
C LYS A 171 -15.97 -3.16 9.93
N ASN A 172 -15.52 -4.41 9.90
CA ASN A 172 -14.42 -4.82 9.04
C ASN A 172 -14.83 -4.82 7.55
N ASP A 173 -16.09 -5.18 7.25
CA ASP A 173 -16.62 -5.11 5.88
C ASP A 173 -16.55 -3.67 5.34
N LEU A 174 -16.94 -2.68 6.15
CA LEU A 174 -16.87 -1.28 5.79
C LEU A 174 -15.42 -0.82 5.54
N PHE A 175 -14.46 -1.25 6.35
CA PHE A 175 -13.04 -0.94 6.11
C PHE A 175 -12.50 -1.54 4.82
N PHE A 176 -12.83 -2.80 4.52
CA PHE A 176 -12.42 -3.41 3.25
C PHE A 176 -13.10 -2.75 2.04
N GLU A 177 -14.38 -2.38 2.15
CA GLU A 177 -15.08 -1.62 1.12
C GLU A 177 -14.44 -0.24 0.91
N PHE A 178 -14.10 0.44 2.00
CA PHE A 178 -13.41 1.73 1.97
C PHE A 178 -12.07 1.64 1.25
N ILE A 179 -11.19 0.71 1.67
CA ILE A 179 -9.88 0.47 1.05
C ILE A 179 -10.04 0.19 -0.44
N LYS A 180 -10.96 -0.72 -0.80
CA LYS A 180 -11.23 -1.06 -2.20
C LYS A 180 -11.67 0.17 -3.01
N THR A 181 -12.51 1.02 -2.44
CA THR A 181 -13.02 2.23 -3.10
C THR A 181 -11.95 3.30 -3.26
N VAL A 182 -11.03 3.42 -2.29
CA VAL A 182 -9.92 4.38 -2.35
C VAL A 182 -8.87 4.01 -3.40
N VAL A 183 -8.61 2.71 -3.59
CA VAL A 183 -7.58 2.21 -4.53
C VAL A 183 -8.07 2.13 -5.99
N GLN A 184 -9.38 2.27 -6.23
CA GLN A 184 -10.02 2.28 -7.55
C GLN A 184 -9.66 3.52 -8.36
#